data_AF-A0A7V8YVH6-F1
#
_entry.id   AF-A0A7V8YVH6-F1
#
_cell.length_a   1.000
_cell.length_b   1.000
_cell.length_c   1.000
_cell.angle_alpha   90.00
_cell.angle_beta   90.00
_cell.angle_gamma   90.00
#
_symmetry.space_group_name_H-M   'P 1'
#
loop_
_entity.id
_entity.type
_entity.pdbx_description
1 polymer ?
#
loop_
_entity_poly.entity_id
_entity_poly.type
_entity_poly.pdbx_seq_one_letter_code
_entity_poly.pdbx_strand_id
1 'polypeptide(L)'
;MRVPVLAAAAFVAAAAFLGTTAAESASTRAAAPRLLLESATNLDTKAGTVTLPAFRGESSRGAVWYIVTESSNRADAARRGVIFAPKLRNALGTKAVQKAKLSGNRLSFAGTVDFEPKTVVVPGDEGFPPAKVVPGAVGDARYSPLVTTGNGIVLNASHVANASGRSDGVVSFDRTKERVTLKTLTGFFAGQTVHYLRTDASVDVVAALEGSTLAKNLDFAPGAGSNGPRSARSAIIPIVNGPRGKTNNSARACSPQCSAKAAR
;
A
#
# COMPACT_ATOMS: atom_id res chain seq x y z
N MET A 1 40.24 77.46 -46.17
CA MET A 1 40.81 76.19 -45.66
C MET A 1 40.25 75.96 -44.26
N ARG A 2 39.81 74.72 -43.96
CA ARG A 2 39.08 74.23 -42.77
C ARG A 2 37.56 74.13 -42.93
N VAL A 3 37.14 72.88 -43.16
CA VAL A 3 35.78 72.34 -43.07
C VAL A 3 35.43 72.10 -41.59
N PRO A 4 34.16 72.23 -41.21
CA PRO A 4 33.54 71.25 -40.31
C PRO A 4 32.20 70.76 -40.89
N VAL A 5 32.09 69.46 -41.20
CA VAL A 5 31.59 68.33 -40.37
C VAL A 5 30.05 68.27 -40.30
N LEU A 6 29.54 67.18 -40.88
CA LEU A 6 28.16 66.72 -40.96
C LEU A 6 27.49 66.53 -39.58
N ALA A 7 26.17 66.74 -39.55
CA ALA A 7 25.26 65.95 -38.73
C ALA A 7 23.97 65.69 -39.53
N ALA A 8 23.81 64.46 -40.01
CA ALA A 8 22.57 63.98 -40.63
C ALA A 8 21.70 63.35 -39.53
N ALA A 9 20.52 63.92 -39.29
CA ALA A 9 19.49 63.34 -38.43
C ALA A 9 18.54 62.49 -39.29
N ALA A 10 18.58 61.17 -39.12
CA ALA A 10 17.62 60.26 -39.73
C ALA A 10 16.49 59.96 -38.74
N PHE A 11 15.26 60.32 -39.12
CA PHE A 11 14.03 59.90 -38.45
C PHE A 11 13.80 58.40 -38.67
N VAL A 12 13.72 57.62 -37.59
CA VAL A 12 13.23 56.23 -37.64
C VAL A 12 11.79 56.22 -37.12
N ALA A 13 10.84 55.92 -37.99
CA ALA A 13 9.44 55.71 -37.64
C ALA A 13 9.27 54.32 -36.98
N ALA A 14 8.79 54.29 -35.74
CA ALA A 14 8.46 53.07 -35.03
C ALA A 14 7.05 52.58 -35.45
N ALA A 15 6.97 51.44 -36.13
CA ALA A 15 5.71 50.71 -36.30
C ALA A 15 5.55 49.71 -35.16
N ALA A 16 4.62 49.98 -34.25
CA ALA A 16 4.27 49.07 -33.17
C ALA A 16 3.40 47.92 -33.72
N PHE A 17 3.99 46.74 -33.91
CA PHE A 17 3.23 45.51 -34.07
C PHE A 17 2.92 44.94 -32.67
N LEU A 18 1.66 45.10 -32.23
CA LEU A 18 1.10 44.38 -31.09
C LEU A 18 0.85 42.93 -31.50
N GLY A 19 1.89 42.09 -31.39
CA GLY A 19 1.74 40.64 -31.46
C GLY A 19 1.17 40.10 -30.15
N THR A 20 -0.12 39.76 -30.14
CA THR A 20 -0.74 39.00 -29.06
C THR A 20 -0.19 37.57 -29.09
N THR A 21 0.81 37.28 -28.25
CA THR A 21 1.22 35.91 -27.99
C THR A 21 0.14 35.26 -27.12
N ALA A 22 -0.76 34.50 -27.75
CA ALA A 22 -1.59 33.55 -27.03
C ALA A 22 -0.65 32.53 -26.37
N ALA A 23 -0.48 32.64 -25.06
CA ALA A 23 0.20 31.61 -24.29
C ALA A 23 -0.65 30.33 -24.39
N GLU A 24 -0.25 29.42 -25.28
CA GLU A 24 -0.81 28.08 -25.32
C GLU A 24 -0.59 27.46 -23.94
N SER A 25 -1.67 27.31 -23.19
CA SER A 25 -1.67 26.54 -21.96
C SER A 25 -1.40 25.09 -22.34
N ALA A 26 -0.13 24.70 -22.28
CA ALA A 26 0.26 23.31 -22.34
C ALA A 26 -0.43 22.59 -21.17
N SER A 27 -1.57 21.97 -21.45
CA SER A 27 -2.24 21.08 -20.52
C SER A 27 -1.28 19.92 -20.26
N THR A 28 -0.55 19.99 -19.16
CA THR A 28 0.21 18.86 -18.63
C THR A 28 -0.81 17.80 -18.26
N ARG A 29 -1.13 16.91 -19.21
CA ARG A 29 -1.88 15.69 -18.93
C ARG A 29 -1.11 14.96 -17.83
N ALA A 30 -1.71 14.91 -16.64
CA ALA A 30 -1.14 14.15 -15.53
C ALA A 30 -0.81 12.73 -16.04
N ALA A 31 0.44 12.30 -15.85
CA ALA A 31 0.86 10.97 -16.24
C ALA A 31 -0.09 9.93 -15.63
N ALA A 32 -0.48 8.93 -16.42
CA ALA A 32 -1.35 7.86 -15.92
C ALA A 32 -0.70 7.20 -14.69
N PRO A 33 -1.49 6.86 -13.66
CA PRO A 33 -0.95 6.24 -12.46
C PRO A 33 -0.21 4.95 -12.81
N ARG A 34 1.03 4.82 -12.36
CA ARG A 34 1.84 3.61 -12.59
C ARG A 34 1.36 2.49 -11.67
N LEU A 35 0.70 1.49 -12.25
CA LEU A 35 0.37 0.26 -11.56
C LEU A 35 1.66 -0.55 -11.31
N LEU A 36 1.95 -0.86 -10.04
CA LEU A 36 3.15 -1.63 -9.65
C LEU A 36 2.88 -3.14 -9.59
N LEU A 37 1.63 -3.53 -9.44
CA LEU A 37 1.18 -4.92 -9.46
C LEU A 37 0.66 -5.25 -10.87
N GLU A 38 1.55 -5.71 -11.75
CA GLU A 38 1.20 -6.09 -13.13
C GLU A 38 0.16 -7.22 -13.18
N SER A 39 0.07 -8.02 -12.12
CA SER A 39 -0.95 -9.05 -11.94
C SER A 39 -2.36 -8.51 -11.72
N ALA A 40 -2.53 -7.23 -11.40
CA ALA A 40 -3.85 -6.64 -11.21
C ALA A 40 -4.60 -6.58 -12.54
N THR A 41 -5.82 -7.13 -12.55
CA THR A 41 -6.67 -7.14 -13.75
C THR A 41 -7.56 -5.92 -13.88
N ASN A 42 -7.71 -5.15 -12.81
CA ASN A 42 -8.44 -3.90 -12.84
C ASN A 42 -7.91 -2.96 -11.74
N LEU A 43 -7.85 -1.67 -12.06
CA LEU A 43 -7.59 -0.59 -11.11
C LEU A 43 -8.63 0.50 -11.37
N ASP A 44 -9.53 0.71 -10.42
CA ASP A 44 -10.46 1.82 -10.43
C ASP A 44 -10.01 2.85 -9.40
N THR A 45 -9.28 3.86 -9.86
CA THR A 45 -8.77 4.93 -9.00
C THR A 45 -9.87 5.86 -8.49
N LYS A 46 -11.03 5.92 -9.15
CA LYS A 46 -12.18 6.72 -8.70
C LYS A 46 -12.93 6.01 -7.58
N ALA A 47 -13.19 4.72 -7.76
CA ALA A 47 -13.79 3.89 -6.72
C ALA A 47 -12.80 3.53 -5.59
N GLY A 48 -11.50 3.73 -5.82
CA GLY A 48 -10.45 3.34 -4.89
C GLY A 48 -10.40 1.83 -4.71
N THR A 49 -10.37 1.07 -5.81
CA THR A 49 -10.33 -0.40 -5.77
C THR A 49 -9.35 -1.00 -6.76
N VAL A 50 -8.85 -2.19 -6.45
CA VAL A 50 -7.97 -3.00 -7.31
C VAL A 50 -8.45 -4.44 -7.32
N THR A 51 -8.46 -5.09 -8.48
CA THR A 51 -8.79 -6.52 -8.60
C THR A 51 -7.52 -7.34 -8.83
N LEU A 52 -7.25 -8.29 -7.95
CA LEU A 52 -6.07 -9.16 -7.96
C LEU A 52 -6.45 -10.62 -8.16
N PRO A 53 -5.53 -11.47 -8.65
CA PRO A 53 -5.66 -12.93 -8.56
C PRO A 53 -5.75 -13.36 -7.09
N ALA A 54 -6.70 -14.24 -6.79
CA ALA A 54 -6.86 -14.86 -5.48
C ALA A 54 -6.49 -16.35 -5.60
N PHE A 55 -5.62 -16.83 -4.73
CA PHE A 55 -5.14 -18.21 -4.74
C PHE A 55 -5.82 -19.01 -3.64
N ARG A 56 -6.13 -20.27 -3.92
CA ARG A 56 -6.63 -21.20 -2.92
C ARG A 56 -5.48 -21.84 -2.15
N GLY A 57 -5.59 -21.85 -0.83
CA GLY A 57 -4.69 -22.53 0.08
C GLY A 57 -5.45 -23.23 1.20
N GLU A 58 -4.72 -23.70 2.19
CA GLU A 58 -5.28 -24.37 3.37
C GLU A 58 -4.57 -23.92 4.65
N SER A 59 -5.22 -24.08 5.79
CA SER A 59 -4.65 -23.83 7.11
C SER A 59 -5.17 -24.89 8.08
N SER A 60 -4.69 -24.85 9.32
CA SER A 60 -5.22 -25.73 10.39
C SER A 60 -6.73 -25.58 10.65
N ARG A 61 -7.37 -24.48 10.21
CA ARG A 61 -8.83 -24.25 10.30
C ARG A 61 -9.56 -24.43 8.97
N GLY A 62 -8.94 -25.09 7.98
CA GLY A 62 -9.54 -25.39 6.69
C GLY A 62 -9.08 -24.45 5.57
N ALA A 63 -9.89 -24.41 4.49
CA ALA A 63 -9.55 -23.69 3.27
C ALA A 63 -9.40 -22.18 3.48
N VAL A 64 -8.38 -21.59 2.85
CA VAL A 64 -8.13 -20.15 2.83
C VAL A 64 -8.00 -19.65 1.40
N TRP A 65 -8.33 -18.38 1.22
CA TRP A 65 -8.04 -17.64 0.00
C TRP A 65 -7.08 -16.51 0.34
N TYR A 66 -6.05 -16.36 -0.47
CA TYR A 66 -4.99 -15.39 -0.25
C TYR A 66 -4.59 -14.71 -1.55
N ILE A 67 -3.98 -13.54 -1.45
CA ILE A 67 -3.34 -12.85 -2.58
C ILE A 67 -1.83 -12.91 -2.41
N VAL A 68 -1.08 -12.69 -3.49
CA VAL A 68 0.37 -12.50 -3.42
C VAL A 68 0.70 -11.14 -4.03
N THR A 69 1.40 -10.30 -3.29
CA THR A 69 1.71 -8.91 -3.70
C THR A 69 3.20 -8.65 -3.85
N GLU A 70 4.03 -9.41 -3.12
CA GLU A 70 5.49 -9.31 -3.20
C GLU A 70 6.14 -10.69 -3.19
N SER A 71 7.28 -10.79 -3.86
CA SER A 71 8.21 -11.91 -3.74
C SER A 71 9.64 -11.43 -3.54
N SER A 72 10.37 -12.11 -2.67
CA SER A 72 11.77 -11.82 -2.39
C SER A 72 12.74 -12.31 -3.47
N ASN A 73 12.23 -13.01 -4.48
CA ASN A 73 13.01 -13.56 -5.58
C ASN A 73 12.53 -12.92 -6.90
N ARG A 74 13.47 -12.43 -7.71
CA ARG A 74 13.16 -11.68 -8.93
C ARG A 74 12.43 -12.51 -9.99
N ALA A 75 12.87 -13.74 -10.21
CA ALA A 75 12.26 -14.62 -11.20
C ALA A 75 10.85 -15.06 -10.78
N ASP A 76 10.65 -15.34 -9.48
CA ASP A 76 9.33 -15.64 -8.94
C ASP A 76 8.39 -14.42 -8.98
N ALA A 77 8.89 -13.23 -8.64
CA ALA A 77 8.15 -11.98 -8.74
C ALA A 77 7.66 -11.73 -10.17
N ALA A 78 8.57 -11.81 -11.15
CA ALA A 78 8.26 -11.63 -12.57
C ALA A 78 7.25 -12.65 -13.08
N ARG A 79 7.42 -13.93 -12.74
CA ARG A 79 6.48 -14.99 -13.16
C ARG A 79 5.05 -14.76 -12.64
N ARG A 80 4.91 -14.12 -11.49
CA ARG A 80 3.61 -13.83 -10.88
C ARG A 80 3.05 -12.45 -11.24
N GLY A 81 3.84 -11.57 -11.84
CA GLY A 81 3.47 -10.16 -12.01
C GLY A 81 3.29 -9.42 -10.68
N VAL A 82 4.12 -9.75 -9.68
CA VAL A 82 4.11 -9.14 -8.34
C VAL A 82 5.39 -8.34 -8.10
N ILE A 83 5.40 -7.51 -7.05
CA ILE A 83 6.54 -6.64 -6.76
C ILE A 83 7.75 -7.48 -6.31
N PHE A 84 8.91 -7.20 -6.89
CA PHE A 84 10.17 -7.78 -6.41
C PHE A 84 10.67 -7.02 -5.19
N ALA A 85 10.56 -7.64 -4.01
CA ALA A 85 10.94 -7.07 -2.71
C ALA A 85 12.05 -7.91 -2.05
N PRO A 86 13.33 -7.80 -2.49
CA PRO A 86 14.42 -8.66 -2.01
C PRO A 86 14.65 -8.58 -0.49
N LYS A 87 14.31 -7.42 0.11
CA LYS A 87 14.44 -7.17 1.55
C LYS A 87 13.53 -8.04 2.41
N LEU A 88 12.50 -8.68 1.85
CA LEU A 88 11.72 -9.69 2.57
C LEU A 88 12.58 -10.85 3.08
N ARG A 89 13.71 -11.17 2.40
CA ARG A 89 14.65 -12.20 2.88
C ARG A 89 15.26 -11.88 4.23
N ASN A 90 15.37 -10.60 4.60
CA ASN A 90 15.91 -10.22 5.91
C ASN A 90 15.02 -10.72 7.07
N ALA A 91 13.74 -11.01 6.82
CA ALA A 91 12.84 -11.54 7.84
C ALA A 91 12.93 -13.08 7.99
N LEU A 92 13.67 -13.79 7.13
CA LEU A 92 13.84 -15.24 7.26
C LEU A 92 14.43 -15.61 8.62
N GLY A 93 13.91 -16.69 9.22
CA GLY A 93 14.33 -17.14 10.54
C GLY A 93 13.68 -16.39 11.71
N THR A 94 12.94 -15.30 11.47
CA THR A 94 12.15 -14.60 12.49
C THR A 94 10.71 -15.14 12.51
N LYS A 95 9.93 -14.80 13.56
CA LYS A 95 8.49 -15.12 13.61
C LYS A 95 7.68 -14.41 12.52
N ALA A 96 8.22 -13.34 11.92
CA ALA A 96 7.53 -12.61 10.86
C ALA A 96 7.40 -13.41 9.58
N VAL A 97 8.11 -14.52 9.41
CA VAL A 97 7.91 -15.45 8.29
C VAL A 97 7.35 -16.76 8.82
N GLN A 98 6.09 -17.04 8.54
CA GLN A 98 5.52 -18.35 8.86
C GLN A 98 5.99 -19.40 7.83
N LYS A 99 6.19 -20.64 8.29
CA LYS A 99 6.46 -21.77 7.39
C LYS A 99 5.14 -22.21 6.75
N ALA A 100 5.18 -22.45 5.44
CA ALA A 100 4.11 -23.16 4.75
C ALA A 100 4.66 -24.41 4.05
N LYS A 101 3.75 -25.33 3.73
CA LYS A 101 4.03 -26.45 2.84
C LYS A 101 3.42 -26.17 1.48
N LEU A 102 4.11 -26.54 0.40
CA LEU A 102 3.56 -26.49 -0.94
C LEU A 102 3.14 -27.92 -1.34
N SER A 103 1.87 -28.09 -1.71
CA SER A 103 1.37 -29.32 -2.31
C SER A 103 0.73 -28.96 -3.65
N GLY A 104 1.34 -29.41 -4.75
CA GLY A 104 1.01 -28.92 -6.09
C GLY A 104 1.17 -27.40 -6.16
N ASN A 105 0.08 -26.68 -6.41
CA ASN A 105 0.04 -25.21 -6.45
C ASN A 105 -0.55 -24.55 -5.19
N ARG A 106 -0.84 -25.33 -4.13
CA ARG A 106 -1.50 -24.82 -2.92
C ARG A 106 -0.54 -24.71 -1.75
N LEU A 107 -0.61 -23.56 -1.08
CA LEU A 107 0.08 -23.34 0.18
C LEU A 107 -0.78 -23.84 1.35
N SER A 108 -0.15 -24.58 2.26
CA SER A 108 -0.69 -24.92 3.56
C SER A 108 0.00 -24.07 4.62
N PHE A 109 -0.73 -23.11 5.20
CA PHE A 109 -0.24 -22.11 6.14
C PHE A 109 -0.27 -22.63 7.58
N ALA A 110 0.74 -22.27 8.38
CA ALA A 110 0.81 -22.65 9.78
C ALA A 110 -0.23 -21.90 10.64
N GLY A 111 -0.45 -20.61 10.35
CA GLY A 111 -1.47 -19.78 10.98
C GLY A 111 -2.58 -19.37 10.02
N THR A 112 -3.67 -18.86 10.58
CA THR A 112 -4.80 -18.33 9.82
C THR A 112 -5.39 -17.09 10.50
N VAL A 113 -6.39 -16.50 9.86
CA VAL A 113 -7.02 -15.25 10.29
C VAL A 113 -8.44 -15.53 10.74
N ASP A 114 -8.85 -14.90 11.83
CA ASP A 114 -10.24 -14.78 12.24
C ASP A 114 -10.82 -13.47 11.68
N PHE A 115 -11.83 -13.59 10.82
CA PHE A 115 -12.55 -12.48 10.19
C PHE A 115 -13.93 -12.23 10.81
N GLU A 116 -14.27 -12.90 11.92
CA GLU A 116 -15.51 -12.67 12.66
C GLU A 116 -15.56 -11.31 13.37
N PRO A 117 -14.46 -10.80 13.96
CA PRO A 117 -14.48 -9.53 14.68
C PRO A 117 -15.04 -8.37 13.84
N LYS A 118 -15.57 -7.37 14.54
CA LYS A 118 -15.99 -6.11 13.92
C LYS A 118 -15.06 -5.01 14.35
N THR A 119 -14.60 -4.23 13.37
CA THR A 119 -13.74 -3.09 13.65
C THR A 119 -14.45 -2.09 14.56
N VAL A 120 -13.82 -1.76 15.69
CA VAL A 120 -14.29 -0.73 16.63
C VAL A 120 -13.16 0.26 16.85
N VAL A 121 -13.44 1.54 16.60
CA VAL A 121 -12.54 2.63 16.93
C VAL A 121 -13.35 3.72 17.62
N VAL A 122 -13.05 3.96 18.89
CA VAL A 122 -13.67 5.03 19.68
C VAL A 122 -12.61 6.12 19.89
N PRO A 123 -12.84 7.37 19.43
CA PRO A 123 -11.92 8.47 19.70
C PRO A 123 -11.62 8.61 21.20
N GLY A 124 -10.39 8.99 21.55
CA GLY A 124 -10.09 9.43 22.91
C GLY A 124 -10.63 10.84 23.17
N ASP A 125 -10.50 11.30 24.41
CA ASP A 125 -10.97 12.63 24.83
C ASP A 125 -10.36 13.76 23.97
N GLU A 126 -9.09 13.61 23.58
CA GLU A 126 -8.35 14.54 22.70
C GLU A 126 -8.27 14.05 21.23
N GLY A 127 -9.12 13.10 20.85
CA GLY A 127 -9.16 12.43 19.55
C GLY A 127 -8.18 11.24 19.46
N PHE A 128 -6.87 11.50 19.55
CA PHE A 128 -5.83 10.46 19.57
C PHE A 128 -5.04 10.50 20.89
N PRO A 129 -4.69 9.34 21.49
CA PRO A 129 -5.00 7.98 21.05
C PRO A 129 -6.50 7.62 21.20
N PRO A 130 -7.01 6.63 20.44
CA PRO A 130 -8.39 6.16 20.62
C PRO A 130 -8.59 5.56 22.02
N ALA A 131 -9.74 5.82 22.64
CA ALA A 131 -10.14 5.21 23.92
C ALA A 131 -10.38 3.70 23.81
N LYS A 132 -10.77 3.22 22.62
CA LYS A 132 -10.97 1.79 22.36
C LYS A 132 -10.61 1.46 20.91
N VAL A 133 -9.91 0.33 20.74
CA VAL A 133 -9.51 -0.22 19.44
C VAL A 133 -9.80 -1.71 19.42
N VAL A 134 -10.50 -2.17 18.40
CA VAL A 134 -10.68 -3.59 18.06
C VAL A 134 -10.52 -3.74 16.55
N PRO A 135 -9.53 -4.49 16.05
CA PRO A 135 -9.43 -4.81 14.63
C PRO A 135 -10.54 -5.78 14.17
N GLY A 136 -11.05 -5.61 12.95
CA GLY A 136 -12.05 -6.50 12.35
C GLY A 136 -11.51 -7.83 11.83
N ALA A 137 -10.19 -7.96 11.74
CA ALA A 137 -9.53 -9.20 11.35
C ALA A 137 -8.29 -9.44 12.22
N VAL A 138 -8.16 -10.63 12.79
CA VAL A 138 -7.08 -10.96 13.73
C VAL A 138 -6.42 -12.28 13.35
N GLY A 139 -5.13 -12.22 13.06
CA GLY A 139 -4.30 -13.40 12.86
C GLY A 139 -4.11 -14.17 14.17
N ASP A 140 -4.16 -15.50 14.09
CA ASP A 140 -3.80 -16.35 15.23
C ASP A 140 -2.31 -16.19 15.62
N ALA A 141 -1.89 -16.83 16.72
CA ALA A 141 -0.53 -16.73 17.25
C ALA A 141 0.57 -17.21 16.27
N ARG A 142 0.21 -17.92 15.19
CA ARG A 142 1.14 -18.43 14.17
C ARG A 142 1.03 -17.65 12.85
N TYR A 143 0.00 -16.82 12.68
CA TYR A 143 -0.23 -16.11 11.43
C TYR A 143 0.79 -15.00 11.21
N SER A 144 1.30 -14.94 9.99
CA SER A 144 1.97 -13.79 9.40
C SER A 144 1.70 -13.82 7.90
N PRO A 145 1.49 -12.68 7.23
CA PRO A 145 1.33 -12.71 5.78
C PRO A 145 2.62 -13.09 5.06
N LEU A 146 3.80 -12.99 5.70
CA LEU A 146 5.04 -13.43 5.07
C LEU A 146 5.22 -14.93 5.23
N VAL A 147 5.48 -15.61 4.13
CA VAL A 147 5.53 -17.07 4.08
C VAL A 147 6.75 -17.58 3.32
N THR A 148 7.30 -18.70 3.76
CA THR A 148 8.32 -19.46 3.03
C THR A 148 7.99 -20.94 3.00
N THR A 149 8.37 -21.62 1.92
CA THR A 149 8.26 -23.09 1.79
C THR A 149 9.55 -23.81 2.17
N GLY A 150 10.53 -23.09 2.73
CA GLY A 150 11.85 -23.62 3.09
C GLY A 150 12.91 -23.48 2.00
N ASN A 151 12.55 -22.95 0.83
CA ASN A 151 13.46 -22.73 -0.30
C ASN A 151 14.22 -21.39 -0.26
N GLY A 152 14.16 -20.66 0.86
CA GLY A 152 14.81 -19.34 1.01
C GLY A 152 14.12 -18.18 0.27
N ILE A 153 12.97 -18.41 -0.36
CA ILE A 153 12.11 -17.37 -0.92
C ILE A 153 11.07 -16.99 0.13
N VAL A 154 10.82 -15.67 0.27
CA VAL A 154 9.74 -15.13 1.10
C VAL A 154 8.71 -14.48 0.17
N LEU A 155 7.46 -14.90 0.30
CA LEU A 155 6.31 -14.25 -0.33
C LEU A 155 5.57 -13.40 0.69
N ASN A 156 4.94 -12.31 0.25
CA ASN A 156 3.86 -11.68 1.01
C ASN A 156 2.53 -12.23 0.47
N ALA A 157 1.89 -13.07 1.28
CA ALA A 157 0.75 -13.92 0.91
C ALA A 157 -0.43 -13.70 1.88
N SER A 158 -1.03 -12.50 1.84
CA SER A 158 -2.09 -12.08 2.75
C SER A 158 -3.39 -12.88 2.55
N HIS A 159 -3.97 -13.38 3.63
CA HIS A 159 -5.29 -14.01 3.60
C HIS A 159 -6.38 -12.95 3.37
N VAL A 160 -7.32 -13.24 2.46
CA VAL A 160 -8.45 -12.35 2.14
C VAL A 160 -9.81 -12.95 2.48
N ALA A 161 -9.91 -14.28 2.59
CA ALA A 161 -11.12 -14.96 3.03
C ALA A 161 -10.84 -16.38 3.56
N ASN A 162 -11.69 -16.87 4.46
CA ASN A 162 -11.77 -18.27 4.86
C ASN A 162 -13.20 -18.58 5.37
N ALA A 163 -13.38 -19.62 6.20
CA ALA A 163 -14.67 -19.97 6.77
C ALA A 163 -15.24 -18.92 7.76
N SER A 164 -14.38 -18.18 8.47
CA SER A 164 -14.78 -17.15 9.44
C SER A 164 -15.28 -15.85 8.77
N GLY A 165 -14.94 -15.64 7.49
CA GLY A 165 -15.37 -14.44 6.76
C GLY A 165 -14.36 -13.96 5.72
N ARG A 166 -14.33 -12.64 5.52
CA ARG A 166 -13.48 -11.93 4.56
C ARG A 166 -12.81 -10.76 5.24
N SER A 167 -11.63 -10.38 4.76
CA SER A 167 -10.98 -9.14 5.19
C SER A 167 -11.86 -7.92 4.91
N ASP A 168 -11.85 -6.93 5.81
CA ASP A 168 -12.57 -5.65 5.69
C ASP A 168 -12.23 -4.86 4.40
N GLY A 169 -11.06 -5.15 3.82
CA GLY A 169 -10.62 -4.60 2.54
C GLY A 169 -11.34 -5.20 1.33
N VAL A 170 -12.02 -6.34 1.43
CA VAL A 170 -12.66 -7.03 0.30
C VAL A 170 -13.99 -6.35 -0.07
N VAL A 171 -14.08 -5.87 -1.32
CA VAL A 171 -15.31 -5.32 -1.91
C VAL A 171 -16.13 -6.41 -2.60
N SER A 172 -15.47 -7.25 -3.40
CA SER A 172 -16.09 -8.37 -4.09
C SER A 172 -15.11 -9.53 -4.20
N PHE A 173 -15.64 -10.74 -4.27
CA PHE A 173 -14.81 -11.93 -4.41
C PHE A 173 -15.50 -12.97 -5.30
N ASP A 174 -14.93 -13.20 -6.48
CA ASP A 174 -15.33 -14.23 -7.43
C ASP A 174 -14.41 -15.44 -7.25
N ARG A 175 -14.93 -16.48 -6.58
CA ARG A 175 -14.19 -17.74 -6.32
C ARG A 175 -14.04 -18.60 -7.58
N THR A 176 -14.93 -18.46 -8.55
CA THR A 176 -14.92 -19.24 -9.79
C THR A 176 -13.86 -18.70 -10.74
N LYS A 177 -13.73 -17.38 -10.82
CA LYS A 177 -12.68 -16.71 -11.61
C LYS A 177 -11.38 -16.51 -10.84
N GLU A 178 -11.36 -16.85 -9.56
CA GLU A 178 -10.21 -16.67 -8.68
C GLU A 178 -9.74 -15.21 -8.64
N ARG A 179 -10.69 -14.27 -8.46
CA ARG A 179 -10.45 -12.82 -8.45
C ARG A 179 -11.06 -12.15 -7.24
N VAL A 180 -10.26 -11.36 -6.53
CA VAL A 180 -10.72 -10.54 -5.39
C VAL A 180 -10.53 -9.06 -5.70
N THR A 181 -11.57 -8.26 -5.46
CA THR A 181 -11.50 -6.80 -5.54
C THR A 181 -11.34 -6.24 -4.15
N LEU A 182 -10.28 -5.47 -3.94
CA LEU A 182 -9.88 -4.90 -2.68
C LEU A 182 -9.96 -3.38 -2.75
N LYS A 183 -10.32 -2.75 -1.64
CA LYS A 183 -10.19 -1.30 -1.50
C LYS A 183 -8.71 -0.93 -1.55
N THR A 184 -8.39 0.23 -2.11
CA THR A 184 -7.12 0.94 -1.95
C THR A 184 -7.31 2.16 -1.05
N LEU A 185 -6.21 2.68 -0.49
CA LEU A 185 -6.19 3.96 0.20
C LEU A 185 -5.36 4.94 -0.62
N THR A 186 -5.75 6.20 -0.58
CA THR A 186 -4.96 7.28 -1.16
C THR A 186 -3.89 7.69 -0.15
N GLY A 187 -2.65 7.76 -0.59
CA GLY A 187 -1.51 8.23 0.19
C GLY A 187 -0.65 9.18 -0.61
N PHE A 188 0.45 9.61 0.01
CA PHE A 188 1.45 10.45 -0.63
C PHE A 188 2.83 9.82 -0.46
N PHE A 189 3.57 9.71 -1.56
CA PHE A 189 4.92 9.16 -1.54
C PHE A 189 5.80 9.88 -2.56
N ALA A 190 6.99 10.32 -2.13
CA ALA A 190 8.00 10.98 -2.97
C ALA A 190 7.43 12.10 -3.87
N GLY A 191 6.57 12.97 -3.32
CA GLY A 191 5.99 14.09 -4.06
C GLY A 191 4.74 13.72 -4.88
N GLN A 192 4.29 12.46 -4.85
CA GLN A 192 3.21 11.97 -5.70
C GLN A 192 2.07 11.37 -4.88
N THR A 193 0.84 11.62 -5.31
CA THR A 193 -0.33 10.88 -4.83
C THR A 193 -0.25 9.43 -5.33
N VAL A 194 -0.40 8.49 -4.42
CA VAL A 194 -0.38 7.06 -4.71
C VAL A 194 -1.65 6.38 -4.19
N HIS A 195 -2.06 5.30 -4.86
CA HIS A 195 -3.02 4.36 -4.29
C HIS A 195 -2.24 3.17 -3.76
N TYR A 196 -2.42 2.84 -2.48
CA TYR A 196 -1.76 1.69 -1.87
C TYR A 196 -2.78 0.68 -1.36
N LEU A 197 -2.38 -0.59 -1.38
CA LEU A 197 -3.14 -1.67 -0.79
C LEU A 197 -2.79 -1.77 0.70
N ARG A 198 -3.80 -2.04 1.52
CA ARG A 198 -3.61 -2.43 2.92
C ARG A 198 -4.14 -3.84 3.11
N THR A 199 -3.37 -4.67 3.80
CA THR A 199 -3.68 -6.10 3.98
C THR A 199 -3.46 -6.52 5.41
N ASP A 200 -2.29 -6.23 5.97
CA ASP A 200 -1.88 -6.66 7.30
C ASP A 200 -1.09 -5.55 8.02
N ALA A 201 -1.27 -5.46 9.34
CA ALA A 201 -0.51 -4.59 10.22
C ALA A 201 -0.08 -5.34 11.48
N SER A 202 1.06 -4.98 12.06
CA SER A 202 1.54 -5.58 13.32
C SER A 202 0.95 -4.92 14.57
N VAL A 203 0.38 -3.72 14.42
CA VAL A 203 -0.16 -2.91 15.51
C VAL A 203 -1.68 -2.81 15.36
N ASP A 204 -2.40 -2.99 16.46
CA ASP A 204 -3.86 -3.04 16.52
C ASP A 204 -4.54 -1.75 16.05
N VAL A 205 -4.06 -0.58 16.48
CA VAL A 205 -4.62 0.71 16.09
C VAL A 205 -4.53 0.94 14.58
N VAL A 206 -3.44 0.51 13.96
CA VAL A 206 -3.26 0.61 12.50
C VAL A 206 -4.16 -0.40 11.80
N ALA A 207 -4.22 -1.64 12.31
CA ALA A 207 -5.09 -2.68 11.78
C ALA A 207 -6.56 -2.21 11.76
N ALA A 208 -7.05 -1.65 12.87
CA ALA A 208 -8.41 -1.15 12.97
C ALA A 208 -8.66 0.09 12.09
N LEU A 209 -7.74 1.06 12.08
CA LEU A 209 -7.92 2.33 11.35
C LEU A 209 -7.89 2.14 9.82
N GLU A 210 -7.08 1.22 9.30
CA GLU A 210 -6.97 0.98 7.86
C GLU A 210 -7.88 -0.17 7.36
N GLY A 211 -8.47 -0.95 8.27
CA GLY A 211 -9.20 -2.19 7.95
C GLY A 211 -8.27 -3.34 7.51
N SER A 212 -7.07 -3.40 8.09
CA SER A 212 -6.08 -4.45 7.85
C SER A 212 -6.23 -5.59 8.85
N THR A 213 -5.71 -6.76 8.51
CA THR A 213 -5.57 -7.89 9.43
C THR A 213 -4.49 -7.60 10.47
N LEU A 214 -4.79 -7.77 11.76
CA LEU A 214 -3.78 -7.73 12.81
C LEU A 214 -2.92 -9.00 12.76
N ALA A 215 -1.67 -8.88 12.29
CA ALA A 215 -0.68 -9.94 12.24
C ALA A 215 0.46 -9.66 13.22
N LYS A 216 0.28 -10.03 14.49
CA LYS A 216 1.25 -9.72 15.57
C LYS A 216 2.68 -10.20 15.27
N ASN A 217 2.81 -11.38 14.66
CA ASN A 217 4.13 -11.92 14.31
C ASN A 217 4.90 -11.07 13.29
N LEU A 218 4.21 -10.23 12.50
CA LEU A 218 4.85 -9.32 11.56
C LEU A 218 5.78 -8.32 12.28
N ASP A 219 5.55 -8.07 13.57
CA ASP A 219 6.43 -7.25 14.41
C ASP A 219 7.78 -7.89 14.76
N PHE A 220 8.07 -9.09 14.27
CA PHE A 220 9.41 -9.69 14.38
C PHE A 220 10.29 -9.45 13.14
N ALA A 221 9.79 -8.76 12.12
CA ALA A 221 10.58 -8.41 10.94
C ALA A 221 11.68 -7.41 11.33
N PRO A 222 12.94 -7.51 10.88
CA PRO A 222 13.97 -6.56 11.28
C PRO A 222 13.75 -5.15 10.70
N GLY A 223 14.29 -4.13 11.39
CA GLY A 223 14.37 -2.76 10.89
C GLY A 223 13.13 -1.89 11.10
N ALA A 224 12.54 -1.92 12.30
CA ALA A 224 11.49 -0.97 12.69
C ALA A 224 11.92 0.48 12.41
N GLY A 225 11.09 1.24 11.69
CA GLY A 225 11.39 2.63 11.30
C GLY A 225 12.60 2.82 10.37
N SER A 226 13.20 1.73 9.86
CA SER A 226 14.44 1.80 9.07
C SER A 226 14.20 1.37 7.63
N ASN A 227 14.77 2.12 6.69
CA ASN A 227 14.84 1.73 5.27
C ASN A 227 16.23 1.16 4.89
N GLY A 228 17.08 0.84 5.87
CA GLY A 228 18.43 0.35 5.64
C GLY A 228 18.51 -1.01 4.92
N PRO A 229 19.71 -1.46 4.52
CA PRO A 229 19.90 -2.72 3.77
C PRO A 229 19.42 -3.98 4.51
N ARG A 230 19.53 -3.99 5.84
CA ARG A 230 19.11 -5.11 6.71
C ARG A 230 17.65 -5.05 7.16
N SER A 231 16.93 -4.00 6.77
CA SER A 231 15.51 -3.87 7.11
C SER A 231 14.65 -4.78 6.24
N ALA A 232 13.59 -5.35 6.81
CA ALA A 232 12.49 -6.00 6.10
C ALA A 232 11.19 -5.17 6.19
N ARG A 233 11.28 -3.93 6.69
CA ARG A 233 10.16 -3.01 6.87
C ARG A 233 10.41 -1.71 6.11
N SER A 234 9.33 -1.00 5.81
CA SER A 234 9.35 0.43 5.52
C SER A 234 8.29 1.10 6.36
N ALA A 235 8.58 2.32 6.81
CA ALA A 235 7.63 3.09 7.60
C ALA A 235 6.49 3.60 6.69
N ILE A 236 5.26 3.40 7.15
CA ILE A 236 4.08 4.13 6.70
C ILE A 236 3.55 4.92 7.89
N ILE A 237 3.09 6.14 7.62
CA ILE A 237 2.47 7.00 8.63
C ILE A 237 0.99 7.11 8.25
N PRO A 238 0.11 6.31 8.86
CA PRO A 238 -1.32 6.45 8.64
C PRO A 238 -1.77 7.81 9.19
N ILE A 239 -2.34 8.62 8.31
CA ILE A 239 -3.00 9.87 8.68
C ILE A 239 -4.49 9.56 8.72
N VAL A 240 -5.09 9.67 9.91
CA VAL A 240 -6.52 9.55 10.08
C VAL A 240 -7.07 10.93 10.40
N ASN A 241 -7.98 11.41 9.55
CA ASN A 241 -8.70 12.63 9.85
C ASN A 241 -9.63 12.36 11.03
N GLY A 242 -9.61 13.25 12.04
CA GLY A 242 -10.56 13.20 13.15
C GLY A 242 -12.02 13.32 12.71
N PRO A 243 -12.98 13.30 13.65
CA PRO A 243 -14.41 13.38 13.33
C PRO A 243 -14.72 14.55 12.39
N ARG A 244 -15.44 14.28 11.29
CA ARG A 244 -15.86 15.30 10.32
C ARG A 244 -17.16 15.96 10.79
N GLY A 245 -17.16 17.28 10.97
CA GLY A 245 -18.31 18.11 11.33
C GLY A 245 -17.95 19.60 11.31
N LYS A 246 -18.93 20.50 11.16
CA LYS A 246 -18.73 21.97 10.96
C LYS A 246 -17.98 22.70 12.11
N THR A 247 -17.72 22.03 13.22
CA THR A 247 -17.12 22.61 14.43
C THR A 247 -15.76 22.00 14.83
N ASN A 248 -15.14 21.14 14.01
CA ASN A 248 -13.97 20.37 14.47
C ASN A 248 -12.74 20.49 13.54
N ASN A 249 -11.62 20.97 14.09
CA ASN A 249 -10.36 21.29 13.38
C ASN A 249 -9.19 20.33 13.71
N SER A 250 -9.45 19.10 14.13
CA SER A 250 -8.41 18.23 14.70
C SER A 250 -8.07 17.04 13.79
N ALA A 251 -7.17 17.22 12.82
CA ALA A 251 -6.45 16.12 12.18
C ALA A 251 -5.19 15.80 13.01
N ARG A 252 -5.00 14.55 13.46
CA ARG A 252 -3.82 14.11 14.22
C ARG A 252 -3.27 12.81 13.65
N ALA A 253 -1.94 12.70 13.51
CA ALA A 253 -1.26 11.54 12.92
C ALA A 253 -0.80 10.53 13.98
N CYS A 254 -0.73 9.23 13.61
CA CYS A 254 -0.07 8.22 14.44
C CYS A 254 1.46 8.38 14.34
N SER A 255 2.17 8.24 15.46
CA SER A 255 3.65 8.27 15.51
C SER A 255 4.29 7.20 14.60
N PRO A 256 5.53 7.37 14.10
CA PRO A 256 6.23 6.36 13.26
C PRO A 256 6.44 4.98 13.91
N GLN A 257 6.16 4.84 15.21
CA GLN A 257 6.09 3.53 15.89
C GLN A 257 4.84 2.72 15.50
N CYS A 258 3.80 3.37 14.95
CA CYS A 258 2.60 2.77 14.37
C CYS A 258 2.82 2.26 12.93
N SER A 259 3.92 1.54 12.65
CA SER A 259 4.24 1.13 11.29
C SER A 259 3.32 -0.01 10.81
N ALA A 260 2.45 0.26 9.83
CA ALA A 260 2.04 -0.77 8.86
C ALA A 260 3.17 -1.02 7.86
N LYS A 261 3.18 -2.19 7.24
CA LYS A 261 4.27 -2.62 6.36
C LYS A 261 3.94 -2.28 4.92
N ALA A 262 4.60 -1.26 4.37
CA ALA A 262 4.84 -1.21 2.93
C ALA A 262 6.20 -1.86 2.68
N ALA A 263 6.25 -3.12 2.24
CA ALA A 263 7.50 -3.69 1.78
C ALA A 263 7.77 -3.16 0.37
N ARG A 264 8.83 -2.36 0.21
CA ARG A 264 9.40 -2.05 -1.10
C ARG A 264 10.25 -3.20 -1.59
#